data_AF-A0A428PQZ7-F1
#
_entry.id   AF-A0A428PQZ7-F1
#
_cell.length_a   1.000
_cell.length_b   1.000
_cell.length_c   1.000
_cell.angle_alpha   90.00
_cell.angle_beta   90.00
_cell.angle_gamma   90.00
#
_symmetry.space_group_name_H-M   'P 1'
#
loop_
_entity.id
_entity.type
_entity.pdbx_description
1 polymer ?
#
loop_
_entity_poly.entity_id
_entity_poly.type
_entity_poly.pdbx_seq_one_letter_code
_entity_poly.pdbx_strand_id
1 'polypeptide(L)'
;MFSRSTSYTLHRAICLSRTTSPCFRRTTHTQLKRQNSLPAAYYRGGTSRAIIIQAKDLPQDRESWGPIFLGCIGSPDPYGRQLDGLGGGVSSLSKVCVVGKSERSDADVDYTFVSLGIKNTDVDYSSNCGNMSAAIGPYSIDSGLVASPNVDKDMKTIVRVHNTNTGKIIHQIFPVVEGEAATNGDFAIDGVAGTGTRVELKFLDPAGSRTGKLFPTGEKSEVIDGARVTCVDAGNPCCFVPAAELGVSGCLSPQEIDADKVLLGRLEEIRRKAGVKMGLAETEDSVPGSVPKIGIVSKPHDSQPNTVVVRAMSVGQPHKAIPVTVALAVAAAVNSHGTTVAECRVGGFPLSSEMTTEYMSQLIFIDEMW
;
A
#
# COMPACT_ATOMS: atom_id res chain seq x y z
N MET A 1 6.23 44.78 6.61
CA MET A 1 7.33 44.89 7.59
C MET A 1 7.09 43.80 8.63
N PHE A 2 8.13 43.02 8.98
CA PHE A 2 8.11 41.67 9.62
C PHE A 2 7.77 40.52 8.65
N SER A 3 8.46 39.38 8.59
CA SER A 3 9.65 38.92 9.32
C SER A 3 10.32 37.75 8.57
N ARG A 4 11.61 37.94 8.25
CA ARG A 4 12.75 37.01 8.14
C ARG A 4 12.48 35.51 7.97
N SER A 5 12.93 34.94 6.85
CA SER A 5 13.22 33.51 6.70
C SER A 5 14.45 33.15 7.52
N THR A 6 14.29 32.24 8.49
CA THR A 6 15.40 31.66 9.23
C THR A 6 15.91 30.45 8.46
N SER A 7 17.05 30.62 7.77
CA SER A 7 17.81 29.50 7.22
C SER A 7 18.61 28.87 8.36
N TYR A 8 18.35 27.60 8.68
CA TYR A 8 19.16 26.86 9.64
C TYR A 8 20.30 26.14 8.91
N THR A 9 21.54 26.55 9.20
CA THR A 9 22.74 25.84 8.77
C THR A 9 23.32 25.11 9.98
N LEU A 10 23.28 23.77 9.98
CA LEU A 10 23.98 22.97 10.98
C LEU A 10 25.48 22.91 10.63
N HIS A 11 26.33 23.42 11.52
CA HIS A 11 27.78 23.21 11.46
C HIS A 11 28.18 22.09 12.42
N ARG A 12 28.88 21.09 11.88
CA ARG A 12 29.42 19.95 12.61
C ARG A 12 30.87 20.26 12.98
N ALA A 13 31.18 20.36 14.27
CA ALA A 13 32.55 20.28 14.76
C ALA A 13 32.82 18.83 15.21
N ILE A 14 33.82 18.18 14.62
CA ILE A 14 34.34 16.90 15.09
C ILE A 14 35.71 17.16 15.70
N CYS A 15 35.83 16.93 17.01
CA CYS A 15 37.10 16.89 17.72
C CYS A 15 37.80 15.55 17.42
N LEU A 16 39.05 15.60 16.97
CA LEU A 16 39.88 14.44 16.64
C LEU A 16 40.48 13.82 17.91
N SER A 17 40.33 12.50 18.07
CA SER A 17 41.16 11.69 18.96
C SER A 17 42.40 11.15 18.22
N ARG A 18 43.55 11.15 18.90
CA ARG A 18 44.72 10.31 18.57
C ARG A 18 44.45 8.92 19.18
N THR A 19 44.81 7.76 18.62
CA THR A 19 46.12 7.26 18.16
C THR A 19 45.98 5.89 17.45
N THR A 20 46.86 5.63 16.44
CA THR A 20 47.48 4.34 15.97
C THR A 20 46.57 3.16 15.54
N SER A 21 46.64 2.49 14.37
CA SER A 21 47.55 2.41 13.21
C SER A 21 46.78 1.81 12.00
N PRO A 22 47.10 2.11 10.72
CA PRO A 22 46.25 1.71 9.57
C PRO A 22 46.80 0.53 8.75
N CYS A 23 45.97 -0.48 8.52
CA CYS A 23 46.05 -1.32 7.31
C CYS A 23 45.32 -0.55 6.20
N PHE A 24 46.07 0.09 5.30
CA PHE A 24 45.53 0.88 4.19
C PHE A 24 44.82 -0.06 3.18
N ARG A 25 43.50 -0.22 3.32
CA ARG A 25 42.66 -0.44 2.15
C ARG A 25 42.78 0.80 1.28
N ARG A 26 43.10 0.63 0.00
CA ARG A 26 43.01 1.70 -1.00
C ARG A 26 41.61 2.29 -0.94
N THR A 27 41.45 3.43 -0.28
CA THR A 27 40.29 4.29 -0.42
C THR A 27 40.34 4.81 -1.84
N THR A 28 39.52 4.24 -2.73
CA THR A 28 39.13 4.95 -3.94
C THR A 28 38.66 6.32 -3.49
N HIS A 29 39.38 7.38 -3.87
CA HIS A 29 38.93 8.75 -3.62
C HIS A 29 37.58 8.92 -4.31
N THR A 30 36.51 8.77 -3.55
CA THR A 30 35.17 9.14 -3.99
C THR A 30 35.20 10.65 -4.18
N GLN A 31 35.06 11.10 -5.43
CA GLN A 31 34.88 12.52 -5.70
C GLN A 31 33.72 13.03 -4.85
N LEU A 32 33.97 14.12 -4.10
CA LEU A 32 32.92 14.82 -3.39
C LEU A 32 31.92 15.34 -4.43
N LYS A 33 30.68 14.88 -4.33
CA LYS A 33 29.57 15.36 -5.16
C LYS A 33 28.63 16.20 -4.30
N ARG A 34 28.03 17.22 -4.91
CA ARG A 34 26.94 17.97 -4.27
C ARG A 34 25.72 17.05 -4.09
N GLN A 35 24.88 17.37 -3.11
CA GLN A 35 23.53 16.80 -3.04
C GLN A 35 22.68 17.38 -4.18
N ASN A 36 21.81 16.55 -4.76
CA ASN A 36 20.78 16.98 -5.71
C ASN A 36 19.47 17.15 -4.93
N SER A 37 18.66 18.15 -5.30
CA SER A 37 17.36 18.41 -4.67
C SER A 37 16.24 18.35 -5.70
N LEU A 38 15.07 17.87 -5.28
CA LEU A 38 13.83 17.88 -6.07
C LEU A 38 12.64 18.26 -5.16
N PRO A 39 11.63 18.97 -5.68
CA PRO A 39 10.40 19.24 -4.94
C PRO A 39 9.66 17.95 -4.61
N ALA A 40 9.25 17.80 -3.35
CA ALA A 40 8.48 16.66 -2.89
C ALA A 40 7.56 17.07 -1.73
N ALA A 41 6.48 16.32 -1.56
CA ALA A 41 5.63 16.40 -0.39
C ALA A 41 5.72 15.08 0.41
N TYR A 42 5.39 15.13 1.70
CA TYR A 42 5.34 13.96 2.56
C TYR A 42 3.97 13.86 3.20
N TYR A 43 3.19 12.86 2.77
CA TYR A 43 1.78 12.73 3.15
C TYR A 43 1.54 11.41 3.89
N ARG A 44 0.57 11.44 4.80
CA ARG A 44 -0.10 10.23 5.29
C ARG A 44 -1.33 9.97 4.41
N GLY A 45 -1.44 8.76 3.88
CA GLY A 45 -2.66 8.23 3.28
C GLY A 45 -3.07 6.96 4.02
N GLY A 46 -4.26 6.94 4.62
CA GLY A 46 -4.68 5.84 5.49
C GLY A 46 -3.65 5.55 6.59
N THR A 47 -3.28 4.28 6.75
CA THR A 47 -2.25 3.81 7.69
C THR A 47 -0.83 3.77 7.10
N SER A 48 -0.57 4.54 6.03
CA SER A 48 0.73 4.59 5.35
C SER A 48 1.23 6.01 5.17
N ARG A 49 2.54 6.17 4.95
CA ARG A 49 3.15 7.44 4.57
C ARG A 49 4.04 7.25 3.36
N ALA A 50 4.10 8.26 2.51
CA ALA A 50 4.95 8.25 1.32
C ALA A 50 5.47 9.64 1.00
N ILE A 51 6.58 9.65 0.28
CA ILE A 51 7.02 10.82 -0.47
C ILE A 51 6.14 10.91 -1.73
N ILE A 52 5.57 12.07 -2.01
CA ILE A 52 4.85 12.36 -3.24
C ILE A 52 5.71 13.31 -4.09
N ILE A 53 5.99 12.92 -5.33
CA ILE A 53 6.80 13.69 -6.29
C ILE A 53 5.95 13.94 -7.53
N GLN A 54 6.01 15.15 -8.10
CA GLN A 54 5.33 15.38 -9.37
C GLN A 54 6.16 14.82 -10.53
N ALA A 55 5.50 14.20 -11.51
CA ALA A 55 6.17 13.62 -12.67
C ALA A 55 7.06 14.63 -13.42
N LYS A 56 6.68 15.92 -13.45
CA LYS A 56 7.43 17.01 -14.08
C LYS A 56 8.80 17.29 -13.42
N ASP A 57 8.97 16.89 -12.16
CA ASP A 57 10.17 17.12 -11.36
C ASP A 57 11.14 15.92 -11.42
N LEU A 58 10.74 14.85 -12.13
CA LEU A 58 11.56 13.67 -12.40
C LEU A 58 12.11 13.70 -13.83
N PRO A 59 13.19 12.96 -14.11
CA PRO A 59 13.63 12.77 -15.49
C PRO A 59 12.52 12.17 -16.35
N GLN A 60 12.47 12.53 -17.63
CA GLN A 60 11.46 12.01 -18.56
C GLN A 60 11.54 10.48 -18.71
N ASP A 61 12.75 9.94 -18.66
CA ASP A 61 12.97 8.50 -18.68
C ASP A 61 12.70 7.86 -17.32
N ARG A 62 11.64 7.04 -17.26
CA ARG A 62 11.18 6.35 -16.05
C ARG A 62 12.20 5.32 -15.54
N GLU A 63 13.05 4.76 -16.39
CA GLU A 63 14.08 3.80 -15.96
C GLU A 63 15.11 4.45 -15.03
N SER A 64 15.31 5.76 -15.17
CA SER A 64 16.23 6.54 -14.33
C SER A 64 15.68 6.88 -12.93
N TRP A 65 14.40 6.59 -12.64
CA TRP A 65 13.76 6.99 -11.38
C TRP A 65 14.22 6.16 -10.18
N GLY A 66 14.53 4.87 -10.39
CA GLY A 66 14.84 3.94 -9.31
C GLY A 66 15.92 4.44 -8.33
N PRO A 67 17.10 4.85 -8.83
CA PRO A 67 18.16 5.40 -7.98
C PRO A 67 17.75 6.66 -7.21
N ILE A 68 16.88 7.50 -7.78
CA ILE A 68 16.36 8.71 -7.12
C ILE A 68 15.49 8.29 -5.93
N PHE A 69 14.55 7.37 -6.15
CA PHE A 69 13.64 6.90 -5.11
C PHE A 69 14.37 6.17 -3.97
N LEU A 70 15.32 5.31 -4.31
CA LEU A 70 16.17 4.62 -3.34
C LEU A 70 16.97 5.62 -2.48
N GLY A 71 17.54 6.65 -3.11
CA GLY A 71 18.25 7.72 -2.41
C GLY A 71 17.33 8.55 -1.50
N CYS A 72 16.12 8.89 -1.94
CA CYS A 72 15.16 9.64 -1.13
C CYS A 72 14.68 8.85 0.09
N ILE A 73 14.49 7.54 -0.04
CA ILE A 73 13.97 6.69 1.04
C ILE A 73 15.07 6.17 1.98
N GLY A 74 16.33 6.18 1.54
CA GLY A 74 17.46 5.66 2.32
C GLY A 74 17.63 4.14 2.18
N SER A 75 17.44 3.61 0.96
CA SER A 75 17.60 2.19 0.64
C SER A 75 18.72 1.94 -0.37
N PRO A 76 19.39 0.77 -0.34
CA PRO A 76 19.24 -0.31 0.65
C PRO A 76 19.86 0.07 1.99
N ASP A 77 19.17 -0.24 3.08
CA ASP A 77 19.71 -0.15 4.44
C ASP A 77 19.80 -1.54 5.07
N PRO A 78 21.02 -2.11 5.26
CA PRO A 78 21.18 -3.43 5.88
C PRO A 78 20.66 -3.48 7.32
N TYR A 79 20.60 -2.34 8.02
CA TYR A 79 20.06 -2.25 9.38
C TYR A 79 18.54 -2.11 9.41
N GLY A 80 17.91 -1.86 8.26
CA GLY A 80 16.46 -1.77 8.11
C GLY A 80 15.80 -0.60 8.84
N ARG A 81 16.52 0.49 9.08
CA ARG A 81 16.04 1.69 9.79
C ARG A 81 15.71 2.84 8.84
N GLN A 82 16.36 2.90 7.68
CA GLN A 82 16.26 3.95 6.66
C GLN A 82 16.60 5.36 7.21
N LEU A 83 17.61 5.43 8.08
CA LEU A 83 18.00 6.70 8.73
C LEU A 83 18.60 7.74 7.78
N ASP A 84 19.14 7.32 6.64
CA ASP A 84 19.75 8.22 5.63
C ASP A 84 18.74 8.59 4.53
N GLY A 85 17.46 8.73 4.91
CA GLY A 85 16.37 9.07 4.01
C GLY A 85 15.07 9.32 4.77
N LEU A 86 13.96 9.41 4.03
CA LEU A 86 12.61 9.63 4.60
C LEU A 86 11.84 8.33 4.87
N GLY A 87 12.47 7.18 4.61
CA GLY A 87 11.91 5.88 4.93
C GLY A 87 11.78 5.64 6.43
N GLY A 88 10.89 4.73 6.81
CA GLY A 88 10.64 4.40 8.22
C GLY A 88 11.07 2.99 8.64
N GLY A 89 11.81 2.26 7.81
CA GLY A 89 12.28 0.91 8.12
C GLY A 89 11.20 -0.18 8.09
N VAL A 90 9.99 0.15 7.63
CA VAL A 90 8.85 -0.76 7.49
C VAL A 90 8.11 -0.48 6.19
N SER A 91 7.45 -1.50 5.62
CA SER A 91 6.87 -1.42 4.27
C SER A 91 5.77 -0.33 4.13
N SER A 92 5.05 -0.02 5.21
CA SER A 92 4.04 1.05 5.25
C SER A 92 4.63 2.46 5.17
N LEU A 93 5.95 2.60 5.38
CA LEU A 93 6.72 3.84 5.44
C LEU A 93 7.86 3.91 4.41
N SER A 94 7.99 2.90 3.54
CA SER A 94 8.98 2.87 2.46
C SER A 94 8.27 2.91 1.10
N LYS A 95 7.78 4.10 0.76
CA LYS A 95 6.86 4.32 -0.35
C LYS A 95 7.15 5.62 -1.07
N VAL A 96 7.00 5.60 -2.39
CA VAL A 96 6.98 6.79 -3.24
C VAL A 96 5.70 6.77 -4.07
N CYS A 97 5.10 7.95 -4.24
CA CYS A 97 3.99 8.19 -5.15
C CYS A 97 4.44 9.21 -6.19
N VAL A 98 4.23 8.92 -7.47
CA VAL A 98 4.42 9.89 -8.55
C VAL A 98 3.06 10.34 -9.03
N VAL A 99 2.85 11.66 -9.08
CA VAL A 99 1.56 12.26 -9.46
C VAL A 99 1.76 13.26 -10.59
N GLY A 100 0.85 13.28 -11.55
CA GLY A 100 0.84 14.26 -12.63
C GLY A 100 -0.58 14.55 -13.09
N LYS A 101 -0.76 15.61 -13.90
CA LYS A 101 -2.04 15.80 -14.59
C LYS A 101 -2.27 14.62 -15.54
N SER A 102 -3.51 14.12 -15.58
CA SER A 102 -3.86 13.09 -16.55
C SER A 102 -4.16 13.72 -17.91
N GLU A 103 -3.78 13.03 -18.98
CA GLU A 103 -4.23 13.35 -20.34
C GLU A 103 -5.56 12.66 -20.69
N ARG A 104 -6.06 11.81 -19.80
CA ARG A 104 -7.30 11.05 -20.01
C ARG A 104 -8.53 11.92 -19.71
N SER A 105 -9.61 11.71 -20.46
CA SER A 105 -10.88 12.41 -20.24
C SER A 105 -11.63 11.93 -18.98
N ASP A 106 -11.36 10.71 -18.51
CA ASP A 106 -12.00 10.08 -17.36
C ASP A 106 -11.22 10.24 -16.04
N ALA A 107 -10.09 10.95 -16.07
CA ALA A 107 -9.24 11.21 -14.90
C ALA A 107 -8.77 12.67 -14.85
N ASP A 108 -8.55 13.17 -13.64
CA ASP A 108 -7.99 14.50 -13.40
C ASP A 108 -6.47 14.41 -13.20
N VAL A 109 -6.00 13.34 -12.55
CA VAL A 109 -4.57 13.09 -12.29
C VAL A 109 -4.20 11.63 -12.52
N ASP A 110 -2.96 11.42 -12.94
CA ASP A 110 -2.30 10.13 -12.99
C ASP A 110 -1.51 9.88 -11.71
N TYR A 111 -1.59 8.66 -11.19
CA TYR A 111 -0.95 8.23 -9.95
C TYR A 111 -0.20 6.91 -10.14
N THR A 112 1.12 6.95 -9.91
CA THR A 112 1.97 5.77 -9.87
C THR A 112 2.42 5.50 -8.43
N PHE A 113 2.09 4.34 -7.89
CA PHE A 113 2.64 3.84 -6.64
C PHE A 113 3.96 3.10 -6.89
N VAL A 114 4.91 3.27 -5.98
CA VAL A 114 6.20 2.56 -5.97
C VAL A 114 6.48 2.03 -4.56
N SER A 115 6.64 0.71 -4.46
CA SER A 115 7.11 0.07 -3.24
C SER A 115 8.62 -0.10 -3.32
N LEU A 116 9.33 0.29 -2.27
CA LEU A 116 10.79 0.20 -2.23
C LEU A 116 11.22 -0.86 -1.22
N GLY A 117 12.20 -1.65 -1.62
CA GLY A 117 12.88 -2.56 -0.72
C GLY A 117 13.60 -1.81 0.39
N ILE A 118 13.52 -2.33 1.62
CA ILE A 118 14.21 -1.69 2.77
C ILE A 118 15.67 -2.12 2.80
N LYS A 119 15.95 -3.42 2.67
CA LYS A 119 17.30 -4.01 2.78
C LYS A 119 17.95 -4.34 1.42
N ASN A 120 17.23 -4.13 0.33
CA ASN A 120 17.68 -4.39 -1.03
C ASN A 120 17.35 -3.19 -1.95
N THR A 121 17.71 -3.29 -3.21
CA THR A 121 17.54 -2.23 -4.21
C THR A 121 16.24 -2.36 -5.02
N ASP A 122 15.28 -3.16 -4.56
CA ASP A 122 14.09 -3.45 -5.34
C ASP A 122 13.20 -2.21 -5.46
N VAL A 123 12.77 -1.92 -6.69
CA VAL A 123 11.86 -0.84 -7.03
C VAL A 123 10.65 -1.45 -7.73
N ASP A 124 9.56 -1.62 -6.98
CA ASP A 124 8.41 -2.40 -7.43
C ASP A 124 7.22 -1.51 -7.82
N TYR A 125 6.80 -1.63 -9.08
CA TYR A 125 5.67 -0.92 -9.70
C TYR A 125 4.44 -1.81 -9.94
N SER A 126 4.46 -3.08 -9.51
CA SER A 126 3.48 -4.10 -9.90
C SER A 126 2.15 -4.04 -9.16
N SER A 127 2.02 -3.18 -8.13
CA SER A 127 0.81 -3.06 -7.31
C SER A 127 0.33 -1.62 -7.19
N ASN A 128 -0.94 -1.42 -6.83
CA ASN A 128 -1.43 -0.18 -6.23
C ASN A 128 -1.26 -0.20 -4.70
N CYS A 129 -1.21 0.98 -4.08
CA CYS A 129 -1.36 1.15 -2.63
C CYS A 129 -2.65 1.91 -2.31
N GLY A 130 -3.69 1.17 -1.90
CA GLY A 130 -4.99 1.76 -1.60
C GLY A 130 -4.97 2.74 -0.43
N ASN A 131 -4.07 2.56 0.55
CA ASN A 131 -3.86 3.54 1.62
C ASN A 131 -3.36 4.87 1.08
N MET A 132 -2.32 4.84 0.23
CA MET A 132 -1.78 6.06 -0.37
C MET A 132 -2.73 6.67 -1.40
N SER A 133 -3.63 5.89 -2.02
CA SER A 133 -4.69 6.45 -2.85
C SER A 133 -5.44 7.54 -2.10
N ALA A 134 -5.76 7.38 -0.81
CA ALA A 134 -6.47 8.40 -0.02
C ALA A 134 -5.75 9.77 0.12
N ALA A 135 -4.46 9.85 -0.17
CA ALA A 135 -3.72 11.11 -0.13
C ALA A 135 -3.65 11.82 -1.49
N ILE A 136 -3.90 11.12 -2.61
CA ILE A 136 -3.61 11.66 -3.94
C ILE A 136 -4.58 12.77 -4.33
N GLY A 137 -5.88 12.58 -4.10
CA GLY A 137 -6.90 13.58 -4.34
C GLY A 137 -6.64 14.85 -3.53
N PRO A 138 -6.51 14.75 -2.18
CA PRO A 138 -6.12 15.88 -1.33
C PRO A 138 -4.86 16.60 -1.82
N TYR A 139 -3.77 15.86 -2.04
CA TYR A 139 -2.52 16.43 -2.56
C TYR A 139 -2.71 17.15 -3.89
N SER A 140 -3.57 16.64 -4.77
CA SER A 140 -3.77 17.24 -6.09
C SER A 140 -4.47 18.59 -6.03
N ILE A 141 -5.34 18.80 -5.04
CA ILE A 141 -5.93 20.12 -4.75
C ILE A 141 -4.87 21.03 -4.13
N ASP A 142 -4.21 20.59 -3.05
CA ASP A 142 -3.23 21.40 -2.30
C ASP A 142 -2.05 21.85 -3.17
N SER A 143 -1.62 21.00 -4.11
CA SER A 143 -0.52 21.30 -5.02
C SER A 143 -0.92 22.08 -6.28
N GLY A 144 -2.22 22.36 -6.46
CA GLY A 144 -2.76 23.03 -7.63
C GLY A 144 -2.71 22.21 -8.93
N LEU A 145 -2.51 20.89 -8.85
CA LEU A 145 -2.63 19.99 -10.00
C LEU A 145 -4.07 19.92 -10.51
N VAL A 146 -5.02 19.94 -9.58
CA VAL A 146 -6.45 20.07 -9.82
C VAL A 146 -6.89 21.41 -9.25
N ALA A 147 -7.67 22.16 -10.03
CA ALA A 147 -8.21 23.42 -9.57
C ALA A 147 -9.13 23.17 -8.36
N SER A 148 -8.87 23.89 -7.28
CA SER A 148 -9.74 23.85 -6.10
C SER A 148 -11.14 24.31 -6.50
N PRO A 149 -12.20 23.54 -6.22
CA PRO A 149 -13.53 23.96 -6.60
C PRO A 149 -13.95 25.20 -5.80
N ASN A 150 -14.56 26.17 -6.49
CA ASN A 150 -15.25 27.29 -5.84
C ASN A 150 -16.59 26.77 -5.29
N VAL A 151 -16.56 26.10 -4.15
CA VAL A 151 -17.76 25.50 -3.55
C VAL A 151 -18.01 26.00 -2.13
N ASP A 152 -19.30 26.07 -1.78
CA ASP A 152 -19.76 26.24 -0.41
C ASP A 152 -19.23 25.11 0.49
N LYS A 153 -18.98 25.43 1.76
CA LYS A 153 -18.26 24.58 2.75
C LYS A 153 -18.83 23.17 2.95
N ASP A 154 -20.06 22.90 2.52
CA ASP A 154 -20.77 21.64 2.73
C ASP A 154 -20.71 20.67 1.53
N MET A 155 -20.12 21.10 0.40
CA MET A 155 -20.03 20.26 -0.81
C MET A 155 -18.73 19.45 -0.83
N LYS A 156 -18.86 18.14 -1.07
CA LYS A 156 -17.70 17.26 -1.23
C LYS A 156 -17.09 17.44 -2.62
N THR A 157 -15.76 17.54 -2.67
CA THR A 157 -14.97 17.54 -3.91
C THR A 157 -14.76 16.11 -4.37
N ILE A 158 -14.78 15.89 -5.69
CA ILE A 158 -14.44 14.60 -6.29
C ILE A 158 -13.20 14.80 -7.16
N VAL A 159 -12.14 14.04 -6.87
CA VAL A 159 -10.96 13.94 -7.74
C VAL A 159 -10.93 12.54 -8.34
N ARG A 160 -10.86 12.45 -9.67
CA ARG A 160 -10.77 11.22 -10.45
C ARG A 160 -9.31 10.88 -10.66
N VAL A 161 -8.86 9.77 -10.07
CA VAL A 161 -7.45 9.37 -10.10
C VAL A 161 -7.29 8.13 -10.96
N HIS A 162 -6.50 8.24 -12.02
CA HIS A 162 -6.07 7.09 -12.82
C HIS A 162 -4.82 6.48 -12.18
N ASN A 163 -4.94 5.26 -11.66
CA ASN A 163 -3.80 4.53 -11.13
C ASN A 163 -3.04 3.84 -12.27
N THR A 164 -1.83 4.31 -12.57
CA THR A 164 -1.02 3.82 -13.70
C THR A 164 -0.49 2.40 -13.49
N ASN A 165 -0.45 1.90 -12.24
CA ASN A 165 -0.03 0.52 -11.95
C ASN A 165 -1.07 -0.51 -12.41
N THR A 166 -2.35 -0.14 -12.38
CA THR A 166 -3.50 -1.05 -12.61
C THR A 166 -4.40 -0.62 -13.76
N GLY A 167 -4.24 0.60 -14.27
CA GLY A 167 -5.13 1.20 -15.27
C GLY A 167 -6.52 1.57 -14.74
N LYS A 168 -6.78 1.43 -13.43
CA LYS A 168 -8.11 1.64 -12.84
C LYS A 168 -8.34 3.09 -12.43
N ILE A 169 -9.60 3.53 -12.51
CA ILE A 169 -10.06 4.83 -12.02
C ILE A 169 -10.57 4.71 -10.59
N ILE A 170 -10.10 5.60 -9.72
CA ILE A 170 -10.49 5.71 -8.31
C ILE A 170 -11.03 7.11 -8.09
N HIS A 171 -12.31 7.24 -7.73
CA HIS A 171 -12.86 8.53 -7.31
C HIS A 171 -12.56 8.74 -5.84
N GLN A 172 -12.03 9.92 -5.52
CA GLN A 172 -11.70 10.33 -4.16
C GLN A 172 -12.58 11.48 -3.76
N ILE A 173 -13.33 11.29 -2.68
CA ILE A 173 -14.38 12.22 -2.29
C ILE A 173 -14.06 12.75 -0.90
N PHE A 174 -13.83 14.06 -0.79
CA PHE A 174 -13.41 14.73 0.44
C PHE A 174 -13.81 16.21 0.42
N PRO A 175 -14.00 16.84 1.59
CA PRO A 175 -14.26 18.27 1.67
C PRO A 175 -12.99 19.10 1.47
N VAL A 176 -13.18 20.31 0.95
CA VAL A 176 -12.14 21.34 0.74
C VAL A 176 -12.52 22.57 1.55
N VAL A 177 -11.56 23.18 2.24
CA VAL A 177 -11.74 24.37 3.08
C VAL A 177 -10.72 25.41 2.66
N GLU A 178 -11.19 26.59 2.29
CA GLU A 178 -10.34 27.74 1.91
C GLU A 178 -9.32 27.42 0.80
N GLY A 179 -9.70 26.53 -0.12
CA GLY A 179 -8.87 26.17 -1.26
C GLY A 179 -8.02 24.91 -1.06
N GLU A 180 -7.91 24.39 0.17
CA GLU A 180 -7.09 23.22 0.52
C GLU A 180 -7.96 22.03 0.98
N ALA A 181 -7.44 20.81 0.89
CA ALA A 181 -8.13 19.64 1.41
C ALA A 181 -8.29 19.73 2.93
N ALA A 182 -9.49 19.45 3.44
CA ALA A 182 -9.71 19.50 4.87
C ALA A 182 -8.90 18.39 5.58
N THR A 183 -8.29 18.73 6.71
CA THR A 183 -7.46 17.81 7.50
C THR A 183 -8.10 17.43 8.84
N ASN A 184 -8.86 18.34 9.44
CA ASN A 184 -9.55 18.11 10.72
C ASN A 184 -10.96 17.55 10.52
N GLY A 185 -11.37 16.65 11.42
CA GLY A 185 -12.68 16.02 11.40
C GLY A 185 -12.82 15.03 12.56
N ASP A 186 -13.97 14.38 12.64
CA ASP A 186 -14.36 13.44 13.68
C ASP A 186 -14.20 11.96 13.26
N PHE A 187 -13.70 11.71 12.04
CA PHE A 187 -13.55 10.36 11.52
C PHE A 187 -12.24 9.72 12.01
N ALA A 188 -12.36 8.56 12.66
CA ALA A 188 -11.24 7.72 13.09
C ALA A 188 -11.05 6.55 12.12
N ILE A 189 -9.81 6.07 12.00
CA ILE A 189 -9.49 4.79 11.36
C ILE A 189 -8.53 4.02 12.25
N ASP A 190 -8.62 2.70 12.22
CA ASP A 190 -7.71 1.84 12.96
C ASP A 190 -6.26 2.04 12.51
N GLY A 191 -5.33 1.92 13.45
CA GLY A 191 -3.91 2.13 13.22
C GLY A 191 -3.44 3.60 13.09
N VAL A 192 -4.34 4.59 13.22
CA VAL A 192 -3.98 6.01 13.27
C VAL A 192 -4.52 6.66 14.54
N ALA A 193 -3.65 7.36 15.27
CA ALA A 193 -4.05 8.08 16.48
C ALA A 193 -4.84 9.35 16.13
N GLY A 194 -5.93 9.58 16.89
CA GLY A 194 -6.79 10.76 16.74
C GLY A 194 -7.84 10.60 15.64
N THR A 195 -8.37 11.73 15.18
CA THR A 195 -9.40 11.81 14.15
C THR A 195 -8.95 12.77 13.04
N GLY A 196 -9.61 12.69 11.89
CA GLY A 196 -9.40 13.62 10.79
C GLY A 196 -10.59 13.66 9.86
N THR A 197 -10.41 14.31 8.71
CA THR A 197 -11.41 14.33 7.65
C THR A 197 -11.52 12.96 6.97
N ARG A 198 -12.75 12.51 6.71
CA ARG A 198 -13.02 11.31 5.91
C ARG A 198 -12.73 11.56 4.43
N VAL A 199 -11.84 10.75 3.87
CA VAL A 199 -11.65 10.61 2.42
C VAL A 199 -12.30 9.31 1.97
N GLU A 200 -13.37 9.40 1.20
CA GLU A 200 -14.06 8.25 0.65
C GLU A 200 -13.43 7.84 -0.68
N LEU A 201 -13.09 6.55 -0.80
CA LEU A 201 -12.51 5.97 -2.01
C LEU A 201 -13.55 5.10 -2.72
N LYS A 202 -13.91 5.45 -3.96
CA LYS A 202 -14.74 4.61 -4.82
C LYS A 202 -13.91 4.01 -5.95
N PHE A 203 -13.74 2.70 -5.89
CA PHE A 203 -13.09 1.91 -6.94
C PHE A 203 -14.18 1.46 -7.92
N LEU A 204 -14.22 2.04 -9.12
CA LEU A 204 -15.36 1.85 -10.04
C LEU A 204 -15.41 0.45 -10.68
N ASP A 205 -14.25 -0.06 -11.08
CA ASP A 205 -14.10 -1.41 -11.64
C ASP A 205 -12.83 -2.05 -11.07
N PRO A 206 -12.86 -2.52 -9.80
CA PRO A 206 -11.66 -2.98 -9.12
C PRO A 206 -11.14 -4.34 -9.65
N ALA A 207 -11.96 -5.12 -10.35
CA ALA A 207 -11.64 -6.49 -10.76
C ALA A 207 -10.57 -6.53 -11.86
N GLY A 208 -9.74 -7.58 -11.85
CA GLY A 208 -8.73 -7.84 -12.87
C GLY A 208 -7.68 -6.74 -12.98
N SER A 209 -7.28 -6.14 -11.85
CA SER A 209 -6.37 -4.98 -11.79
C SER A 209 -5.00 -5.24 -12.45
N ARG A 210 -4.56 -6.50 -12.49
CA ARG A 210 -3.28 -6.91 -13.12
C ARG A 210 -3.44 -8.08 -14.08
N THR A 211 -4.44 -8.91 -13.87
CA THR A 211 -4.65 -10.17 -14.59
C THR A 211 -5.83 -10.12 -15.57
N GLY A 212 -6.62 -9.03 -15.55
CA GLY A 212 -7.81 -8.87 -16.38
C GLY A 212 -9.01 -9.73 -15.99
N LYS A 213 -8.91 -10.55 -14.94
CA LYS A 213 -9.99 -11.43 -14.45
C LYS A 213 -10.13 -11.33 -12.94
N LEU A 214 -11.35 -11.48 -12.42
CA LEU A 214 -11.55 -11.53 -10.97
C LEU A 214 -10.92 -12.80 -10.34
N PHE A 215 -11.09 -13.96 -10.99
CA PHE A 215 -10.47 -15.23 -10.60
C PHE A 215 -9.47 -15.66 -11.69
N PRO A 216 -8.22 -15.20 -11.62
CA PRO A 216 -7.25 -15.37 -12.71
C PRO A 216 -6.88 -16.82 -13.04
N THR A 217 -6.98 -17.72 -12.07
CA THR A 217 -6.68 -19.15 -12.27
C THR A 217 -7.83 -19.90 -12.94
N GLY A 218 -9.00 -19.26 -13.08
CA GLY A 218 -10.24 -19.90 -13.54
C GLY A 218 -11.04 -20.55 -12.41
N GLU A 219 -10.42 -20.80 -11.26
CA GLU A 219 -11.02 -21.48 -10.12
C GLU A 219 -11.31 -20.51 -8.97
N LYS A 220 -12.41 -20.73 -8.24
CA LYS A 220 -12.72 -19.94 -7.03
C LYS A 220 -11.95 -20.41 -5.81
N SER A 221 -11.59 -21.69 -5.76
CA SER A 221 -10.63 -22.24 -4.81
C SER A 221 -9.93 -23.44 -5.43
N GLU A 222 -8.65 -23.63 -5.10
CA GLU A 222 -7.82 -24.72 -5.60
C GLU A 222 -6.76 -25.12 -4.56
N VAL A 223 -6.13 -26.29 -4.72
CA VAL A 223 -5.04 -26.71 -3.83
C VAL A 223 -3.71 -26.17 -4.35
N ILE A 224 -3.04 -25.36 -3.53
CA ILE A 224 -1.70 -24.84 -3.76
C ILE A 224 -0.86 -25.21 -2.55
N ASP A 225 0.23 -25.93 -2.79
CA ASP A 225 1.15 -26.35 -1.73
C ASP A 225 0.45 -27.12 -0.57
N GLY A 226 -0.48 -28.00 -0.94
CA GLY A 226 -1.24 -28.81 0.01
C GLY A 226 -2.29 -28.06 0.83
N ALA A 227 -2.50 -26.77 0.59
CA ALA A 227 -3.56 -25.97 1.22
C ALA A 227 -4.59 -25.51 0.18
N ARG A 228 -5.85 -25.44 0.58
CA ARG A 228 -6.88 -24.82 -0.27
C ARG A 228 -6.78 -23.29 -0.25
N VAL A 229 -6.70 -22.69 -1.43
CA VAL A 229 -6.42 -21.27 -1.64
C VAL A 229 -7.39 -20.67 -2.65
N THR A 230 -7.88 -19.46 -2.38
CA THR A 230 -8.57 -18.62 -3.38
C THR A 230 -7.59 -17.61 -3.93
N CYS A 231 -7.39 -17.60 -5.26
CA CYS A 231 -6.65 -16.56 -5.96
C CYS A 231 -7.64 -15.57 -6.58
N VAL A 232 -7.56 -14.29 -6.19
CA VAL A 232 -8.49 -13.24 -6.62
C VAL A 232 -7.73 -11.99 -7.01
N ASP A 233 -8.18 -11.27 -8.02
CA ASP A 233 -7.60 -9.99 -8.42
C ASP A 233 -8.69 -8.91 -8.40
N ALA A 234 -8.75 -8.18 -7.29
CA ALA A 234 -9.57 -6.98 -7.15
C ALA A 234 -8.81 -5.93 -6.33
N GLY A 235 -8.55 -4.77 -6.93
CA GLY A 235 -7.67 -3.73 -6.37
C GLY A 235 -6.17 -4.08 -6.46
N ASN A 236 -5.79 -5.28 -6.01
CA ASN A 236 -4.53 -5.97 -6.31
C ASN A 236 -4.78 -7.49 -6.36
N PRO A 237 -3.92 -8.26 -7.05
CA PRO A 237 -3.87 -9.71 -6.90
C PRO A 237 -3.61 -10.12 -5.45
N CYS A 238 -4.44 -11.02 -4.94
CA CYS A 238 -4.36 -11.60 -3.60
C CYS A 238 -4.61 -13.12 -3.65
N CYS A 239 -4.02 -13.85 -2.70
CA CYS A 239 -4.38 -15.22 -2.41
C CYS A 239 -4.77 -15.39 -0.94
N PHE A 240 -5.83 -16.14 -0.67
CA PHE A 240 -6.39 -16.32 0.68
C PHE A 240 -6.43 -17.79 1.07
N VAL A 241 -5.78 -18.10 2.18
CA VAL A 241 -5.65 -19.45 2.74
C VAL A 241 -6.34 -19.52 4.11
N PRO A 242 -7.23 -20.49 4.37
CA PRO A 242 -7.81 -20.66 5.69
C PRO A 242 -6.76 -21.00 6.77
N ALA A 243 -6.91 -20.43 7.97
CA ALA A 243 -6.03 -20.74 9.11
C ALA A 243 -6.00 -22.25 9.44
N ALA A 244 -7.14 -22.94 9.26
CA ALA A 244 -7.25 -24.38 9.48
C ALA A 244 -6.40 -25.22 8.50
N GLU A 245 -6.25 -24.79 7.25
CA GLU A 245 -5.39 -25.44 6.24
C GLU A 245 -3.89 -25.29 6.59
N LEU A 246 -3.57 -24.24 7.34
CA LEU A 246 -2.23 -23.98 7.84
C LEU A 246 -1.95 -24.66 9.19
N GLY A 247 -2.99 -25.17 9.88
CA GLY A 247 -2.87 -25.74 11.22
C GLY A 247 -2.62 -24.69 12.31
N VAL A 248 -3.02 -23.43 12.09
CA VAL A 248 -2.77 -22.31 13.01
C VAL A 248 -4.07 -21.70 13.53
N SER A 249 -3.96 -20.90 14.60
CA SER A 249 -5.08 -20.12 15.12
C SER A 249 -5.53 -19.05 14.11
N GLY A 250 -6.84 -18.80 14.03
CA GLY A 250 -7.39 -17.67 13.27
C GLY A 250 -7.12 -16.30 13.92
N CYS A 251 -6.72 -16.29 15.19
CA CYS A 251 -6.56 -15.09 16.00
C CYS A 251 -5.08 -14.69 16.20
N LEU A 252 -4.17 -15.15 15.34
CA LEU A 252 -2.75 -14.79 15.46
C LEU A 252 -2.55 -13.27 15.39
N SER A 253 -1.77 -12.75 16.33
CA SER A 253 -1.24 -11.39 16.30
C SER A 253 -0.12 -11.27 15.25
N PRO A 254 0.15 -10.07 14.73
CA PRO A 254 1.29 -9.85 13.85
C PRO A 254 2.65 -10.24 14.48
N GLN A 255 2.83 -10.12 15.80
CA GLN A 255 4.07 -10.57 16.45
C GLN A 255 4.19 -12.10 16.44
N GLU A 256 3.10 -12.83 16.65
CA GLU A 256 3.11 -14.29 16.57
C GLU A 256 3.41 -14.77 15.15
N ILE A 257 2.82 -14.13 14.14
CA ILE A 257 3.11 -14.43 12.72
C ILE A 257 4.58 -14.11 12.40
N ASP A 258 5.09 -12.95 12.83
CA ASP A 258 6.47 -12.54 12.53
C ASP A 258 7.51 -13.43 13.25
N ALA A 259 7.16 -13.96 14.43
CA ALA A 259 8.01 -14.89 15.18
C ALA A 259 8.04 -16.30 14.57
N ASP A 260 6.96 -16.75 13.94
CA ASP A 260 6.86 -18.09 13.35
C ASP A 260 7.48 -18.17 11.94
N LYS A 261 8.77 -18.55 11.91
CA LYS A 261 9.52 -18.68 10.64
C LYS A 261 9.03 -19.81 9.75
N VAL A 262 8.39 -20.85 10.31
CA VAL A 262 7.85 -21.96 9.53
C VAL A 262 6.59 -21.50 8.80
N LEU A 263 5.70 -20.82 9.51
CA LEU A 263 4.50 -20.22 8.92
C LEU A 263 4.86 -19.20 7.83
N LEU A 264 5.82 -18.29 8.09
CA LEU A 264 6.27 -17.31 7.10
C LEU A 264 6.81 -17.98 5.83
N GLY A 265 7.61 -19.04 5.97
CA GLY A 265 8.13 -19.82 4.84
C GLY A 265 7.00 -20.44 4.02
N ARG A 266 6.05 -21.10 4.68
CA ARG A 266 4.90 -21.73 4.03
C ARG A 266 3.99 -20.72 3.31
N LEU A 267 3.76 -19.55 3.93
CA LEU A 267 3.00 -18.48 3.29
C LEU A 267 3.70 -17.95 2.03
N GLU A 268 5.03 -17.81 2.07
CA GLU A 268 5.79 -17.36 0.89
C GLU A 268 5.79 -18.40 -0.24
N GLU A 269 5.89 -19.69 0.07
CA GLU A 269 5.79 -20.78 -0.91
C GLU A 269 4.41 -20.78 -1.59
N ILE A 270 3.32 -20.70 -0.82
CA ILE A 270 1.96 -20.59 -1.34
C ILE A 270 1.83 -19.33 -2.22
N ARG A 271 2.33 -18.18 -1.74
CA ARG A 271 2.23 -16.89 -2.45
C ARG A 271 2.91 -16.94 -3.81
N ARG A 272 4.11 -17.51 -3.90
CA ARG A 272 4.88 -17.58 -5.14
C ARG A 272 4.23 -18.54 -6.15
N LYS A 273 3.80 -19.73 -5.69
CA LYS A 273 3.06 -20.69 -6.53
C LYS A 273 1.73 -20.11 -7.02
N ALA A 274 1.00 -19.40 -6.17
CA ALA A 274 -0.19 -18.65 -6.56
C ALA A 274 0.15 -17.58 -7.59
N GLY A 275 1.23 -16.81 -7.41
CA GLY A 275 1.65 -15.79 -8.35
C GLY A 275 1.89 -16.31 -9.77
N VAL A 276 2.56 -17.46 -9.89
CA VAL A 276 2.76 -18.13 -11.19
C VAL A 276 1.43 -18.59 -11.78
N LYS A 277 0.56 -19.24 -10.99
CA LYS A 277 -0.77 -19.70 -11.42
C LYS A 277 -1.68 -18.55 -11.87
N MET A 278 -1.55 -17.37 -11.25
CA MET A 278 -2.28 -16.16 -11.61
C MET A 278 -1.73 -15.48 -12.88
N GLY A 279 -0.61 -15.95 -13.43
CA GLY A 279 0.06 -15.36 -14.59
C GLY A 279 0.82 -14.07 -14.27
N LEU A 280 1.21 -13.85 -13.02
CA LEU A 280 1.95 -12.65 -12.59
C LEU A 280 3.46 -12.74 -12.84
N ALA A 281 3.96 -13.96 -13.07
CA ALA A 281 5.36 -14.29 -13.29
C ALA A 281 5.49 -15.67 -13.96
N GLU A 282 6.59 -15.91 -14.68
CA GLU A 282 6.85 -17.18 -15.36
C GLU A 282 7.35 -18.28 -14.42
N THR A 283 8.12 -17.88 -13.41
CA THR A 283 8.72 -18.78 -12.41
C THR A 283 8.47 -18.24 -11.01
N GLU A 284 8.51 -19.11 -10.01
CA GLU A 284 8.32 -18.71 -8.62
C GLU A 284 9.34 -17.63 -8.20
N ASP A 285 10.59 -17.68 -8.66
CA ASP A 285 11.66 -16.70 -8.36
C ASP A 285 11.41 -15.32 -8.96
N SER A 286 10.62 -15.25 -10.03
CA SER A 286 10.30 -14.00 -10.72
C SER A 286 8.99 -13.34 -10.23
N VAL A 287 8.31 -13.93 -9.24
CA VAL A 287 7.08 -13.36 -8.67
C VAL A 287 7.40 -12.07 -7.90
N PRO A 288 6.81 -10.92 -8.27
CA PRO A 288 7.04 -9.66 -7.57
C PRO A 288 6.73 -9.76 -6.07
N GLY A 289 7.53 -9.11 -5.22
CA GLY A 289 7.32 -9.14 -3.77
C GLY A 289 6.01 -8.47 -3.32
N SER A 290 5.46 -7.54 -4.11
CA SER A 290 4.23 -6.85 -3.76
C SER A 290 2.94 -7.56 -4.22
N VAL A 291 2.99 -8.48 -5.20
CA VAL A 291 1.81 -9.22 -5.70
C VAL A 291 2.13 -10.68 -6.06
N PRO A 292 1.21 -11.62 -5.79
CA PRO A 292 -0.03 -11.41 -5.06
C PRO A 292 0.27 -11.16 -3.58
N LYS A 293 -0.61 -10.42 -2.90
CA LYS A 293 -0.62 -10.40 -1.42
C LYS A 293 -1.14 -11.75 -0.93
N ILE A 294 -0.63 -12.26 0.18
CA ILE A 294 -1.20 -13.46 0.82
C ILE A 294 -1.89 -13.07 2.12
N GLY A 295 -3.06 -13.63 2.39
CA GLY A 295 -3.79 -13.44 3.64
C GLY A 295 -4.27 -14.75 4.24
N ILE A 296 -4.18 -14.86 5.56
CA ILE A 296 -4.81 -15.93 6.33
C ILE A 296 -6.26 -15.51 6.62
N VAL A 297 -7.22 -16.39 6.37
CA VAL A 297 -8.64 -16.15 6.66
C VAL A 297 -9.18 -17.14 7.68
N SER A 298 -10.09 -16.68 8.54
CA SER A 298 -10.78 -17.55 9.49
C SER A 298 -12.15 -17.01 9.84
N LYS A 299 -12.96 -17.86 10.47
CA LYS A 299 -14.17 -17.40 11.17
C LYS A 299 -13.76 -16.50 12.33
N PRO A 300 -14.56 -15.46 12.67
CA PRO A 300 -14.39 -14.73 13.92
C PRO A 300 -14.61 -15.64 15.12
N HIS A 301 -13.92 -15.33 16.22
CA HIS A 301 -14.08 -16.03 17.48
C HIS A 301 -15.49 -15.80 18.06
N ASP A 302 -15.94 -14.55 18.02
CA ASP A 302 -17.28 -14.17 18.43
C ASP A 302 -18.20 -14.31 17.21
N SER A 303 -19.35 -14.96 17.37
CA SER A 303 -20.33 -15.27 16.29
C SER A 303 -21.00 -14.03 15.68
N GLN A 304 -20.28 -12.92 15.54
CA GLN A 304 -20.75 -11.71 14.88
C GLN A 304 -21.17 -12.07 13.45
N PRO A 305 -22.43 -11.79 13.09
CA PRO A 305 -22.92 -12.08 11.75
C PRO A 305 -22.20 -11.20 10.75
N ASN A 306 -22.04 -11.72 9.54
CA ASN A 306 -21.43 -11.04 8.40
C ASN A 306 -19.98 -10.62 8.62
N THR A 307 -19.20 -11.44 9.33
CA THR A 307 -17.80 -11.15 9.65
C THR A 307 -16.86 -12.26 9.18
N VAL A 308 -15.68 -11.87 8.70
CA VAL A 308 -14.52 -12.73 8.37
C VAL A 308 -13.27 -12.11 8.98
N VAL A 309 -12.43 -12.91 9.63
CA VAL A 309 -11.14 -12.45 10.13
C VAL A 309 -10.08 -12.62 9.06
N VAL A 310 -9.26 -11.59 8.84
CA VAL A 310 -8.20 -11.57 7.84
C VAL A 310 -6.89 -11.10 8.47
N ARG A 311 -5.81 -11.84 8.24
CA ARG A 311 -4.43 -11.46 8.58
C ARG A 311 -3.62 -11.35 7.30
N ALA A 312 -3.38 -10.14 6.84
CA ALA A 312 -2.72 -9.86 5.57
C ALA A 312 -1.21 -9.79 5.72
N MET A 313 -0.48 -10.35 4.75
CA MET A 313 0.96 -10.19 4.59
C MET A 313 1.27 -9.19 3.49
N SER A 314 2.33 -8.40 3.66
CA SER A 314 2.84 -7.51 2.62
C SER A 314 4.37 -7.51 2.62
N VAL A 315 4.95 -7.93 1.50
CA VAL A 315 6.41 -7.98 1.30
C VAL A 315 7.12 -8.78 2.41
N GLY A 316 6.56 -9.96 2.72
CA GLY A 316 7.09 -10.88 3.75
C GLY A 316 6.82 -10.48 5.20
N GLN A 317 6.12 -9.37 5.47
CA GLN A 317 5.80 -8.91 6.83
C GLN A 317 4.29 -8.95 7.10
N PRO A 318 3.85 -9.34 8.30
CA PRO A 318 2.45 -9.21 8.68
C PRO A 318 2.07 -7.73 8.72
N HIS A 319 0.99 -7.40 8.01
CA HIS A 319 0.49 -6.04 7.99
C HIS A 319 -0.19 -5.72 9.31
N LYS A 320 -0.01 -4.49 9.77
CA LYS A 320 -0.47 -4.02 11.07
C LYS A 320 -1.97 -3.66 11.15
N ALA A 321 -2.65 -3.83 10.04
CA ALA A 321 -4.01 -3.43 9.68
C ALA A 321 -4.36 -4.22 8.40
N ILE A 322 -5.49 -3.99 7.76
CA ILE A 322 -5.68 -4.42 6.38
C ILE A 322 -5.20 -3.34 5.40
N PRO A 323 -4.48 -3.68 4.32
CA PRO A 323 -4.38 -2.78 3.18
C PRO A 323 -5.74 -2.64 2.48
N VAL A 324 -6.15 -1.42 2.12
CA VAL A 324 -7.42 -1.18 1.40
C VAL A 324 -7.59 -2.08 0.16
N THR A 325 -6.53 -2.35 -0.59
CA THR A 325 -6.60 -3.25 -1.76
C THR A 325 -6.85 -4.70 -1.39
N VAL A 326 -6.32 -5.17 -0.24
CA VAL A 326 -6.64 -6.51 0.28
C VAL A 326 -8.09 -6.55 0.77
N ALA A 327 -8.58 -5.48 1.39
CA ALA A 327 -9.98 -5.36 1.81
C ALA A 327 -10.94 -5.49 0.61
N LEU A 328 -10.64 -4.84 -0.52
CA LEU A 328 -11.40 -5.01 -1.77
C LEU A 328 -11.38 -6.45 -2.28
N ALA A 329 -10.22 -7.10 -2.25
CA ALA A 329 -10.08 -8.50 -2.67
C ALA A 329 -10.87 -9.46 -1.76
N VAL A 330 -10.84 -9.25 -0.45
CA VAL A 330 -11.68 -9.97 0.52
C VAL A 330 -13.15 -9.75 0.21
N ALA A 331 -13.55 -8.50 -0.03
CA ALA A 331 -14.92 -8.13 -0.32
C ALA A 331 -15.43 -8.78 -1.62
N ALA A 332 -14.59 -8.89 -2.65
CA ALA A 332 -14.96 -9.60 -3.87
C ALA A 332 -15.02 -11.12 -3.67
N ALA A 333 -14.09 -11.70 -2.90
CA ALA A 333 -14.02 -13.12 -2.64
C ALA A 333 -15.15 -13.61 -1.72
N VAL A 334 -15.48 -12.89 -0.65
CA VAL A 334 -16.51 -13.28 0.32
C VAL A 334 -17.91 -13.34 -0.30
N ASN A 335 -18.15 -12.53 -1.33
CA ASN A 335 -19.42 -12.52 -2.07
C ASN A 335 -19.45 -13.53 -3.23
N SER A 336 -18.40 -14.33 -3.40
CA SER A 336 -18.30 -15.35 -4.43
C SER A 336 -18.38 -16.74 -3.79
N HIS A 337 -19.53 -17.40 -3.94
CA HIS A 337 -19.71 -18.79 -3.48
C HIS A 337 -18.61 -19.72 -4.01
N GLY A 338 -18.01 -20.52 -3.12
CA GLY A 338 -16.95 -21.48 -3.44
C GLY A 338 -15.52 -20.97 -3.21
N THR A 339 -15.36 -19.75 -2.69
CA THR A 339 -14.06 -19.24 -2.23
C THR A 339 -13.77 -19.64 -0.78
N THR A 340 -12.48 -19.75 -0.44
CA THR A 340 -12.01 -19.97 0.94
C THR A 340 -12.48 -18.85 1.88
N VAL A 341 -12.58 -17.62 1.36
CA VAL A 341 -13.02 -16.43 2.11
C VAL A 341 -14.51 -16.50 2.43
N ALA A 342 -15.36 -16.86 1.45
CA ALA A 342 -16.81 -16.98 1.64
C ALA A 342 -17.16 -18.04 2.71
N GLU A 343 -16.40 -19.12 2.80
CA GLU A 343 -16.61 -20.17 3.80
C GLU A 343 -16.21 -19.78 5.23
N CYS A 344 -15.38 -18.75 5.37
CA CYS A 344 -15.01 -18.18 6.66
C CYS A 344 -16.04 -17.16 7.17
N ARG A 345 -17.04 -16.79 6.37
CA ARG A 345 -18.08 -15.85 6.77
C ARG A 345 -19.06 -16.51 7.74
N VAL A 346 -19.38 -15.81 8.83
CA VAL A 346 -20.49 -16.15 9.71
C VAL A 346 -21.77 -15.47 9.19
N GLY A 347 -22.90 -16.18 9.14
CA GLY A 347 -24.15 -15.65 8.59
C GLY A 347 -24.30 -15.88 7.07
N GLY A 348 -25.53 -16.14 6.61
CA GLY A 348 -25.84 -16.49 5.22
C GLY A 348 -25.67 -15.34 4.21
N PHE A 349 -25.73 -15.66 2.92
CA PHE A 349 -25.67 -14.66 1.84
C PHE A 349 -26.89 -13.73 1.89
N PRO A 350 -26.74 -12.40 1.71
CA PRO A 350 -27.88 -11.53 1.51
C PRO A 350 -28.54 -11.87 0.17
N LEU A 351 -29.88 -11.93 0.15
CA LEU A 351 -30.69 -12.29 -1.02
C LEU A 351 -30.91 -11.15 -2.04
N SER A 352 -30.21 -10.01 -1.96
CA SER A 352 -30.49 -8.85 -2.82
C SER A 352 -29.30 -8.41 -3.66
N SER A 353 -29.54 -8.25 -4.96
CA SER A 353 -28.60 -7.90 -6.04
C SER A 353 -28.09 -6.45 -6.05
N GLU A 354 -28.36 -5.66 -5.01
CA GLU A 354 -27.89 -4.28 -4.90
C GLU A 354 -26.98 -4.16 -3.67
N MET A 355 -25.67 -4.23 -3.89
CA MET A 355 -24.65 -4.03 -2.85
C MET A 355 -23.96 -2.68 -3.07
N THR A 356 -24.14 -1.76 -2.13
CA THR A 356 -23.44 -0.47 -2.10
C THR A 356 -22.10 -0.59 -1.38
N THR A 357 -21.18 0.36 -1.62
CA THR A 357 -19.87 0.46 -0.93
C THR A 357 -20.01 0.56 0.59
N GLU A 358 -21.14 1.09 1.07
CA GLU A 358 -21.48 1.21 2.50
C GLU A 358 -21.85 -0.15 3.13
N TYR A 359 -22.48 -1.04 2.35
CA TYR A 359 -22.75 -2.43 2.75
C TYR A 359 -21.46 -3.26 2.82
N MET A 360 -20.46 -2.96 1.98
CA MET A 360 -19.13 -3.60 2.00
C MET A 360 -18.33 -3.26 3.27
N SER A 361 -18.52 -2.06 3.85
CA SER A 361 -17.95 -1.72 5.16
C SER A 361 -18.66 -2.37 6.35
N GLN A 362 -19.92 -2.78 6.19
CA GLN A 362 -20.70 -3.47 7.23
C GLN A 362 -20.52 -5.00 7.20
N LEU A 363 -20.04 -5.56 6.08
CA LEU A 363 -19.80 -7.00 5.85
C LEU A 363 -18.40 -7.48 6.25
N ILE A 364 -17.54 -6.57 6.69
CA ILE A 364 -16.14 -6.87 6.95
C ILE A 364 -15.73 -6.16 8.23
N PHE A 365 -16.01 -6.79 9.38
CA PHE A 365 -15.29 -6.44 10.58
C PHE A 365 -13.91 -7.08 10.47
N ILE A 366 -12.92 -6.26 10.15
CA ILE A 366 -11.53 -6.65 10.20
C ILE A 366 -11.16 -6.41 11.64
N ASP A 367 -10.99 -7.48 12.40
CA ASP A 367 -10.43 -7.38 13.74
C ASP A 367 -8.96 -6.95 13.59
N GLU A 368 -8.76 -5.63 13.48
CA GLU A 368 -7.48 -4.93 13.48
C GLU A 368 -7.02 -4.57 14.88
N MET A 369 -7.78 -4.96 15.92
CA MET A 369 -7.45 -4.61 17.30
C MET A 369 -6.26 -5.43 17.80
N TRP A 370 -5.30 -4.65 18.30
CA TRP A 370 -4.07 -5.03 18.95
C TRP A 370 -4.22 -5.11 20.46
#